data_AF-A0A1A3BNX4-F1
#
_entry.id   AF-A0A1A3BNX4-F1
#
_cell.length_a   1.000
_cell.length_b   1.000
_cell.length_c   1.000
_cell.angle_alpha   90.00
_cell.angle_beta   90.00
_cell.angle_gamma   90.00
#
_symmetry.space_group_name_H-M   'P 1'
#
loop_
_entity.id
_entity.type
_entity.pdbx_description
1 polymer ?
#
loop_
_entity_poly.entity_id
_entity_poly.type
_entity_poly.pdbx_seq_one_letter_code
_entity_poly.pdbx_strand_id
1 'polypeptide(L)'
;MGDDFPPSFTPTPPAGPKTVTPRDAQLISDAVSYGKPLTVAPPECRPLFKPVAAQAGAEKMGVGAGGPQPPALVVSAVSPVAVPDPLPTRGCDRMTFTVAGAVPDGTAERLAAPHIEGATTNGLKVLFDGGVEYFYTAILDGRTYVEVWCRVGPDFQAEPVLPDLLTKAVAAIRQ
;
A
#
# COMPACT_ATOMS: atom_id res chain seq x y z
N MET A 1 12.73 -8.02 10.59
CA MET A 1 11.37 -7.56 10.21
C MET A 1 10.36 -7.68 11.34
N GLY A 2 10.22 -8.81 12.04
CA GLY A 2 9.27 -8.91 13.18
C GLY A 2 9.55 -7.90 14.31
N ASP A 3 10.82 -7.57 14.55
CA ASP A 3 11.24 -6.64 15.61
C ASP A 3 11.28 -5.16 15.15
N ASP A 4 10.98 -4.90 13.87
CA ASP A 4 11.08 -3.56 13.26
C ASP A 4 9.74 -2.79 13.28
N PHE A 5 8.68 -3.39 13.82
CA PHE A 5 7.40 -2.70 13.99
C PHE A 5 7.50 -1.59 15.05
N PRO A 6 6.71 -0.50 14.92
CA PRO A 6 6.78 0.59 15.89
C PRO A 6 6.35 0.12 17.29
N PRO A 7 6.88 0.71 18.39
CA PRO A 7 6.70 0.17 19.75
C PRO A 7 5.24 0.01 20.23
N SER A 8 4.31 0.76 19.63
CA SER A 8 2.86 0.68 19.94
C SER A 8 2.13 -0.43 19.18
N PHE A 9 2.82 -1.22 18.35
CA PHE A 9 2.25 -2.29 17.55
C PHE A 9 2.72 -3.66 18.06
N THR A 10 1.81 -4.62 18.06
CA THR A 10 2.10 -6.02 18.43
C THR A 10 2.18 -6.86 17.16
N PRO A 11 3.37 -7.33 16.75
CA PRO A 11 3.53 -8.16 15.56
C PRO A 11 2.66 -9.41 15.64
N THR A 12 2.03 -9.77 14.52
CA THR A 12 1.45 -11.09 14.36
C THR A 12 2.50 -12.04 13.79
N PRO A 13 2.47 -13.34 14.16
CA PRO A 13 3.39 -14.30 13.58
C PRO A 13 3.30 -14.27 12.05
N PRO A 14 4.44 -14.25 11.33
CA PRO A 14 4.44 -14.30 9.88
C PRO A 14 3.68 -15.55 9.41
N ALA A 15 2.69 -15.35 8.56
CA ALA A 15 2.15 -16.45 7.78
C ALA A 15 3.15 -16.76 6.65
N GLY A 16 3.37 -18.05 6.36
CA GLY A 16 4.19 -18.45 5.21
C GLY A 16 3.62 -17.93 3.87
N PRO A 17 4.37 -18.06 2.77
CA PRO A 17 3.91 -17.69 1.45
C PRO A 17 2.55 -18.28 1.12
N LYS A 18 1.68 -17.46 0.53
CA LYS A 18 0.36 -17.87 0.05
C LYS A 18 0.26 -17.61 -1.43
N THR A 19 -0.38 -18.53 -2.13
CA THR A 19 -0.75 -18.32 -3.53
C THR A 19 -1.92 -17.35 -3.61
N VAL A 20 -1.77 -16.32 -4.45
CA VAL A 20 -2.81 -15.34 -4.77
C VAL A 20 -3.94 -16.05 -5.52
N THR A 21 -5.15 -15.97 -4.97
CA THR A 21 -6.35 -16.47 -5.65
C THR A 21 -6.87 -15.45 -6.67
N PRO A 22 -7.76 -15.84 -7.60
CA PRO A 22 -8.39 -14.88 -8.53
C PRO A 22 -9.12 -13.74 -7.81
N ARG A 23 -9.67 -14.01 -6.62
CA ARG A 23 -10.32 -12.99 -5.78
C ARG A 23 -9.29 -12.03 -5.18
N ASP A 24 -8.18 -12.56 -4.65
CA ASP A 24 -7.12 -11.74 -4.05
C ASP A 24 -6.44 -10.85 -5.10
N ALA A 25 -6.25 -11.35 -6.31
CA ALA A 25 -5.64 -10.61 -7.41
C ALA A 25 -6.36 -9.28 -7.70
N GLN A 26 -7.68 -9.23 -7.51
CA GLN A 26 -8.45 -7.99 -7.68
C GLN A 26 -8.19 -6.96 -6.59
N LEU A 27 -7.76 -7.41 -5.40
CA LEU A 27 -7.52 -6.60 -4.21
C LEU A 27 -6.06 -6.21 -4.02
N ILE A 28 -5.12 -6.86 -4.73
CA ILE A 28 -3.72 -6.45 -4.67
C ILE A 28 -3.59 -5.03 -5.18
N SER A 29 -2.83 -4.23 -4.43
CA SER A 29 -2.52 -2.84 -4.77
C SER A 29 -3.73 -1.92 -4.78
N ASP A 30 -4.91 -2.37 -4.34
CA ASP A 30 -6.15 -1.61 -4.36
C ASP A 30 -6.30 -0.81 -3.06
N ALA A 31 -5.90 0.46 -3.10
CA ALA A 31 -5.81 1.28 -1.89
C ALA A 31 -7.18 1.57 -1.25
N VAL A 32 -8.22 1.78 -2.06
CA VAL A 32 -9.51 2.32 -1.55
C VAL A 32 -10.75 1.64 -2.12
N SER A 33 -10.64 0.92 -3.24
CA SER A 33 -11.83 0.49 -3.97
C SER A 33 -12.34 -0.88 -3.57
N TYR A 34 -11.48 -1.72 -2.97
CA TYR A 34 -11.81 -3.08 -2.53
C TYR A 34 -12.55 -3.90 -3.60
N GLY A 35 -12.08 -3.80 -4.86
CA GLY A 35 -12.65 -4.46 -6.02
C GLY A 35 -13.89 -3.78 -6.61
N LYS A 36 -14.26 -2.59 -6.13
CA LYS A 36 -15.38 -1.80 -6.66
C LYS A 36 -14.93 -0.77 -7.70
N PRO A 37 -15.87 -0.26 -8.53
CA PRO A 37 -15.59 0.90 -9.36
C PRO A 37 -15.10 2.10 -8.53
N LEU A 38 -13.92 2.58 -8.88
CA LEU A 38 -13.26 3.77 -8.34
C LEU A 38 -13.31 4.88 -9.38
N THR A 39 -13.56 6.12 -8.98
CA THR A 39 -13.26 7.32 -9.77
C THR A 39 -12.28 8.18 -8.98
N VAL A 40 -11.32 8.78 -9.66
CA VAL A 40 -10.32 9.69 -9.06
C VAL A 40 -10.34 11.00 -9.84
N ALA A 41 -10.23 12.12 -9.14
CA ALA A 41 -10.00 13.42 -9.76
C ALA A 41 -8.70 14.03 -9.19
N PRO A 42 -7.73 14.40 -10.03
CA PRO A 42 -7.71 14.23 -11.49
C PRO A 42 -7.69 12.75 -11.96
N PRO A 43 -8.31 12.40 -13.10
CA PRO A 43 -8.40 11.02 -13.58
C PRO A 43 -7.05 10.37 -13.87
N GLU A 44 -6.06 11.15 -14.31
CA GLU A 44 -4.68 10.72 -14.54
C GLU A 44 -3.98 10.22 -13.26
N CYS A 45 -4.51 10.55 -12.08
CA CYS A 45 -3.96 10.13 -10.79
C CYS A 45 -4.42 8.74 -10.35
N ARG A 46 -5.37 8.11 -11.08
CA ARG A 46 -5.88 6.77 -10.78
C ARG A 46 -4.79 5.70 -10.59
N PRO A 47 -3.70 5.65 -11.39
CA PRO A 47 -2.66 4.63 -11.20
C PRO A 47 -2.00 4.66 -9.82
N LEU A 48 -2.04 5.77 -9.08
CA LEU A 48 -1.47 5.82 -7.72
C LEU A 48 -2.26 4.99 -6.71
N PHE A 49 -3.56 4.78 -6.94
CA PHE A 49 -4.45 3.98 -6.08
C PHE A 49 -4.47 2.50 -6.46
N LYS A 50 -3.92 2.16 -7.64
CA LYS A 50 -3.74 0.78 -8.12
C LYS A 50 -2.50 0.65 -9.01
N PRO A 51 -1.29 0.82 -8.45
CA PRO A 51 -0.06 0.84 -9.22
C PRO A 51 0.28 -0.46 -9.96
N VAL A 52 -0.22 -1.62 -9.49
CA VAL A 52 0.08 -2.91 -10.12
C VAL A 52 -1.16 -3.79 -10.30
N ALA A 53 -1.06 -4.72 -11.24
CA ALA A 53 -1.98 -5.82 -11.42
C ALA A 53 -1.29 -7.14 -11.06
N ALA A 54 -1.83 -7.87 -10.09
CA ALA A 54 -1.43 -9.25 -9.81
C ALA A 54 -2.31 -10.23 -10.59
N GLN A 55 -1.84 -11.47 -10.73
CA GLN A 55 -2.61 -12.57 -11.31
C GLN A 55 -2.73 -13.72 -10.32
N ALA A 56 -3.75 -14.56 -10.52
CA ALA A 56 -3.86 -15.80 -9.78
C ALA A 56 -2.61 -16.66 -10.01
N GLY A 57 -2.11 -17.29 -8.96
CA GLY A 57 -0.85 -18.04 -9.00
C GLY A 57 0.40 -17.24 -8.62
N ALA A 58 0.31 -15.91 -8.50
CA ALA A 58 1.37 -15.12 -7.88
C ALA A 58 1.56 -15.52 -6.41
N GLU A 59 2.77 -15.31 -5.87
CA GLU A 59 3.07 -15.52 -4.47
C GLU A 59 2.91 -14.22 -3.71
N LYS A 60 2.27 -14.31 -2.54
CA LYS A 60 2.13 -13.21 -1.58
C LYS A 60 2.72 -13.64 -0.24
N MET A 61 3.51 -12.76 0.35
CA MET A 61 3.96 -12.86 1.74
C MET A 61 3.71 -11.54 2.45
N GLY A 62 3.59 -11.60 3.77
CA GLY A 62 3.50 -10.39 4.56
C GLY A 62 3.45 -10.67 6.05
N VAL A 63 3.69 -9.60 6.79
CA VAL A 63 3.59 -9.54 8.23
C VAL A 63 2.61 -8.43 8.59
N GLY A 64 1.76 -8.72 9.57
CA GLY A 64 0.90 -7.71 10.16
C GLY A 64 1.38 -7.37 11.56
N ALA A 65 0.93 -6.25 12.07
CA ALA A 65 0.93 -5.99 13.49
C ALA A 65 -0.43 -5.41 13.90
N GLY A 66 -0.95 -5.90 15.02
CA GLY A 66 -2.08 -5.29 15.70
C GLY A 66 -1.65 -3.96 16.33
N GLY A 67 -2.62 -3.07 16.56
CA GLY A 67 -2.35 -1.73 17.08
C GLY A 67 -3.61 -1.15 17.76
N PRO A 68 -3.52 0.08 18.29
CA PRO A 68 -4.57 0.66 19.14
C PRO A 68 -5.94 0.78 18.46
N GLN A 69 -5.97 0.84 17.12
CA GLN A 69 -7.18 0.76 16.29
C GLN A 69 -6.96 -0.29 15.19
N PRO A 70 -7.88 -1.25 14.98
CA PRO A 70 -7.79 -2.21 13.88
C PRO A 70 -8.41 -1.67 12.57
N PRO A 71 -7.88 -2.04 11.37
CA PRO A 71 -6.58 -2.67 11.12
C PRO A 71 -5.42 -1.72 11.44
N ALA A 72 -4.23 -2.25 11.71
CA ALA A 72 -3.16 -1.49 12.35
C ALA A 72 -1.93 -1.24 11.45
N LEU A 73 -1.16 -2.26 11.08
CA LEU A 73 -0.05 -2.10 10.14
C LEU A 73 0.21 -3.41 9.40
N VAL A 74 0.40 -3.37 8.09
CA VAL A 74 0.72 -4.53 7.25
C VAL A 74 1.89 -4.18 6.35
N VAL A 75 2.87 -5.07 6.30
CA VAL A 75 3.94 -5.06 5.29
C VAL A 75 3.77 -6.31 4.44
N SER A 76 3.67 -6.16 3.13
CA SER A 76 3.49 -7.31 2.24
C SER A 76 4.28 -7.17 0.94
N ALA A 77 4.56 -8.31 0.32
CA ALA A 77 5.17 -8.41 -0.99
C ALA A 77 4.39 -9.38 -1.87
N VAL A 78 4.26 -9.06 -3.15
CA VAL A 78 3.58 -9.88 -4.15
C VAL A 78 4.45 -9.98 -5.40
N SER A 79 4.62 -11.19 -5.93
CA SER A 79 5.38 -11.45 -7.15
C SER A 79 4.88 -12.70 -7.90
N PRO A 80 4.82 -12.72 -9.23
CA PRO A 80 5.02 -11.57 -10.12
C PRO A 80 3.78 -10.66 -10.16
N VAL A 81 4.01 -9.38 -10.45
CA VAL A 81 2.99 -8.40 -10.82
C VAL A 81 3.32 -7.75 -12.15
N ALA A 82 2.36 -7.04 -12.73
CA ALA A 82 2.55 -6.16 -13.89
C ALA A 82 2.24 -4.71 -13.51
N VAL A 83 2.91 -3.76 -14.16
CA VAL A 83 2.61 -2.32 -14.05
C VAL A 83 1.80 -1.92 -15.29
N PRO A 84 0.47 -1.79 -15.19
CA PRO A 84 -0.37 -1.54 -16.37
C PRO A 84 -0.16 -0.15 -16.94
N ASP A 85 0.02 0.84 -16.06
CA ASP A 85 0.16 2.25 -16.39
C ASP A 85 1.34 2.85 -15.61
N PRO A 86 2.11 3.79 -16.20
CA PRO A 86 3.15 4.50 -15.47
C PRO A 86 2.55 5.35 -14.36
N LEU A 87 3.23 5.40 -13.21
CA LEU A 87 2.77 6.26 -12.11
C LEU A 87 3.03 7.73 -12.44
N PRO A 88 2.02 8.62 -12.31
CA PRO A 88 2.24 10.04 -12.51
C PRO A 88 3.23 10.58 -11.47
N THR A 89 4.15 11.44 -11.89
CA THR A 89 5.19 12.02 -11.02
C THR A 89 4.89 13.45 -10.58
N ARG A 90 3.83 14.07 -11.13
CA ARG A 90 3.41 15.45 -10.85
C ARG A 90 1.90 15.62 -11.02
N GLY A 91 1.34 16.69 -10.48
CA GLY A 91 -0.07 17.06 -10.67
C GLY A 91 -1.08 16.24 -9.87
N CYS A 92 -0.61 15.35 -8.99
CA CYS A 92 -1.42 14.48 -8.15
C CYS A 92 -1.07 14.66 -6.68
N ASP A 93 -0.84 15.90 -6.25
CA ASP A 93 -0.48 16.19 -4.86
C ASP A 93 -1.70 16.10 -3.94
N ARG A 94 -2.87 16.44 -4.48
CA ARG A 94 -4.19 16.28 -3.86
C ARG A 94 -5.16 15.67 -4.85
N MET A 95 -5.91 14.68 -4.40
CA MET A 95 -6.88 13.95 -5.19
C MET A 95 -8.17 13.79 -4.40
N THR A 96 -9.30 13.75 -5.10
CA THR A 96 -10.55 13.23 -4.55
C THR A 96 -10.82 11.87 -5.17
N PHE A 97 -11.51 11.00 -4.43
CA PHE A 97 -11.94 9.73 -4.96
C PHE A 97 -13.37 9.42 -4.55
N THR A 98 -14.07 8.67 -5.41
CA THR A 98 -15.39 8.13 -5.13
C THR A 98 -15.41 6.64 -5.40
N VAL A 99 -16.08 5.88 -4.53
CA VAL A 99 -16.14 4.42 -4.62
C VAL A 99 -17.59 3.95 -4.62
N ALA A 100 -17.95 3.15 -5.61
CA ALA A 100 -19.31 2.61 -5.69
C ALA A 100 -19.57 1.56 -4.60
N GLY A 101 -20.27 1.96 -3.53
CA GLY A 101 -20.84 1.05 -2.52
C GLY A 101 -19.81 0.30 -1.66
N ALA A 102 -18.64 0.87 -1.41
CA ALA A 102 -17.64 0.34 -0.49
C ALA A 102 -17.18 1.40 0.54
N VAL A 103 -15.93 1.87 0.46
CA VAL A 103 -15.40 2.92 1.36
C VAL A 103 -16.15 4.22 1.08
N PRO A 104 -16.44 5.03 2.12
CA PRO A 104 -16.93 6.38 1.92
C PRO A 104 -16.00 7.16 1.00
N ASP A 105 -16.59 7.99 0.15
CA ASP A 105 -15.86 8.93 -0.68
C ASP A 105 -14.90 9.77 0.17
N GLY A 106 -13.79 10.19 -0.42
CA GLY A 106 -12.73 10.81 0.36
C GLY A 106 -11.70 11.57 -0.47
N THR A 107 -10.60 11.89 0.19
CA THR A 107 -9.47 12.60 -0.40
C THR A 107 -8.19 11.80 -0.21
N ALA A 108 -7.23 11.98 -1.11
CA ALA A 108 -5.87 11.51 -0.89
C ALA A 108 -4.85 12.63 -1.12
N GLU A 109 -3.77 12.58 -0.36
CA GLU A 109 -2.61 13.44 -0.49
C GLU A 109 -1.41 12.58 -0.86
N ARG A 110 -0.60 13.05 -1.81
CA ARG A 110 0.69 12.42 -2.09
C ARG A 110 1.67 12.73 -0.99
N LEU A 111 2.38 11.69 -0.54
CA LEU A 111 3.45 11.79 0.44
C LEU A 111 4.82 11.65 -0.25
N ALA A 112 5.85 12.17 0.40
CA ALA A 112 7.22 11.91 0.00
C ALA A 112 7.55 10.42 0.25
N ALA A 113 7.78 9.67 -0.83
CA ALA A 113 8.19 8.27 -0.74
C ALA A 113 9.73 8.18 -0.61
N PRO A 114 10.25 7.14 0.06
CA PRO A 114 11.70 6.97 0.18
C PRO A 114 12.32 6.70 -1.20
N HIS A 115 13.55 7.16 -1.39
CA HIS A 115 14.34 6.75 -2.55
C HIS A 115 14.90 5.35 -2.31
N ILE A 116 14.61 4.43 -3.23
CA ILE A 116 15.12 3.05 -3.20
C ILE A 116 15.68 2.77 -4.60
N GLU A 117 16.98 2.47 -4.68
CA GLU A 117 17.66 2.22 -5.94
C GLU A 117 16.96 1.09 -6.72
N GLY A 118 16.69 1.29 -8.02
CA GLY A 118 16.03 0.31 -8.88
C GLY A 118 14.54 0.06 -8.57
N ALA A 119 13.91 0.92 -7.75
CA ALA A 119 12.50 0.82 -7.42
C ALA A 119 11.73 2.08 -7.84
N THR A 120 10.47 1.90 -8.27
CA THR A 120 9.51 3.00 -8.33
C THR A 120 8.75 3.05 -7.01
N THR A 121 8.82 4.17 -6.29
CA THR A 121 8.16 4.32 -4.99
C THR A 121 7.01 5.31 -5.04
N ASN A 122 5.99 5.08 -4.21
CA ASN A 122 4.85 5.97 -4.06
C ASN A 122 4.40 6.03 -2.60
N GLY A 123 3.88 7.18 -2.18
CA GLY A 123 3.32 7.42 -0.86
C GLY A 123 1.95 8.08 -0.98
N LEU A 124 0.93 7.55 -0.31
CA LEU A 124 -0.40 8.15 -0.23
C LEU A 124 -0.90 8.20 1.20
N LYS A 125 -1.51 9.32 1.56
CA LYS A 125 -2.37 9.49 2.73
C LYS A 125 -3.80 9.58 2.25
N VAL A 126 -4.66 8.67 2.67
CA VAL A 126 -6.08 8.62 2.33
C VAL A 126 -6.88 9.05 3.55
N LEU A 127 -7.81 9.97 3.35
CA LEU A 127 -8.75 10.44 4.36
C LEU A 127 -10.18 10.16 3.89
N PHE A 128 -10.98 9.51 4.73
CA PHE A 128 -12.39 9.22 4.49
C PHE A 128 -13.18 9.23 5.81
N ASP A 129 -14.50 9.20 5.71
CA ASP A 129 -15.39 9.10 6.87
C ASP A 129 -15.26 7.71 7.54
N GLY A 130 -14.25 7.57 8.39
CA GLY A 130 -13.85 6.29 8.98
C GLY A 130 -12.38 6.20 9.37
N GLY A 131 -11.55 7.16 8.95
CA GLY A 131 -10.19 7.31 9.46
C GLY A 131 -9.18 7.82 8.44
N VAL A 132 -7.90 7.63 8.78
CA VAL A 132 -6.77 7.94 7.92
C VAL A 132 -5.99 6.66 7.64
N GLU A 133 -5.69 6.43 6.37
CA GLU A 133 -4.84 5.35 5.91
C GLU A 133 -3.60 5.88 5.21
N TYR A 134 -2.50 5.15 5.38
CA TYR A 134 -1.23 5.45 4.76
C TYR A 134 -0.79 4.24 3.93
N PHE A 135 -0.33 4.51 2.72
CA PHE A 135 0.20 3.52 1.79
C PHE A 135 1.57 3.97 1.33
N TYR A 136 2.60 3.18 1.60
CA TYR A 136 3.93 3.34 1.03
C TYR A 136 4.26 2.11 0.21
N THR A 137 4.60 2.30 -1.06
CA THR A 137 4.77 1.20 -1.98
C THR A 137 6.08 1.30 -2.73
N ALA A 138 6.63 0.14 -3.11
CA ALA A 138 7.78 0.02 -3.98
C ALA A 138 7.51 -1.05 -5.04
N ILE A 139 7.80 -0.73 -6.30
CA ILE A 139 7.76 -1.68 -7.41
C ILE A 139 9.22 -1.94 -7.82
N LEU A 140 9.71 -3.15 -7.54
CA LEU A 140 11.07 -3.60 -7.84
C LEU A 140 11.10 -4.22 -9.24
N ASP A 141 11.94 -3.68 -10.12
CA ASP A 141 12.16 -4.19 -11.49
C ASP A 141 10.88 -4.42 -12.31
N GLY A 142 9.79 -3.71 -11.96
CA GLY A 142 8.47 -3.88 -12.58
C GLY A 142 7.77 -5.22 -12.30
N ARG A 143 8.31 -6.08 -11.41
CA ARG A 143 7.79 -7.45 -11.18
C ARG A 143 7.43 -7.77 -9.74
N THR A 144 7.99 -7.09 -8.75
CA THR A 144 7.68 -7.34 -7.33
C THR A 144 7.10 -6.09 -6.71
N TYR A 145 5.90 -6.20 -6.17
CA TYR A 145 5.22 -5.12 -5.47
C TYR A 145 5.37 -5.30 -3.97
N VAL A 146 5.90 -4.27 -3.29
CA VAL A 146 6.02 -4.21 -1.83
C VAL A 146 5.14 -3.08 -1.33
N GLU A 147 4.38 -3.33 -0.28
CA GLU A 147 3.42 -2.40 0.30
C GLU A 147 3.54 -2.37 1.80
N VAL A 148 3.58 -1.17 2.35
CA VAL A 148 3.33 -0.86 3.75
C VAL A 148 1.98 -0.14 3.80
N TRP A 149 0.98 -0.80 4.36
CA TRP A 149 -0.35 -0.25 4.61
C TRP A 149 -0.55 -0.07 6.11
N CYS A 150 -1.04 1.09 6.52
CA CYS A 150 -1.27 1.40 7.91
C CYS A 150 -2.56 2.20 8.06
N ARG A 151 -3.41 1.82 9.01
CA ARG A 151 -4.58 2.60 9.40
C ARG A 151 -4.42 2.97 10.87
N VAL A 152 -4.51 4.26 11.15
CA VAL A 152 -4.14 4.84 12.44
C VAL A 152 -5.02 6.04 12.77
N GLY A 153 -5.07 6.38 14.06
CA GLY A 153 -5.69 7.61 14.51
C GLY A 153 -4.93 8.86 14.03
N PRO A 154 -5.56 10.04 14.09
CA PRO A 154 -5.03 11.29 13.55
C PRO A 154 -3.71 11.75 14.19
N ASP A 155 -3.42 11.34 15.42
CA ASP A 155 -2.23 11.76 16.17
C ASP A 155 -0.97 10.92 15.84
N PHE A 156 -1.10 9.83 15.08
CA PHE A 156 0.02 8.96 14.73
C PHE A 156 0.98 9.65 13.74
N GLN A 157 2.25 9.73 14.11
CA GLN A 157 3.31 10.29 13.27
C GLN A 157 3.79 9.24 12.26
N ALA A 158 3.06 9.09 11.15
CA ALA A 158 3.35 8.10 10.12
C ALA A 158 4.63 8.37 9.30
N GLU A 159 4.95 9.65 9.08
CA GLU A 159 5.90 10.11 8.05
C GLU A 159 7.41 9.96 8.32
N PRO A 160 7.91 9.56 9.50
CA PRO A 160 9.26 8.96 9.57
C PRO A 160 9.23 7.43 9.57
N VAL A 161 8.15 6.81 10.04
CA VAL A 161 8.16 5.39 10.41
C VAL A 161 7.85 4.47 9.23
N LEU A 162 6.80 4.77 8.47
CA LEU A 162 6.35 3.91 7.37
C LEU A 162 7.32 3.92 6.16
N PRO A 163 7.94 5.04 5.77
CA PRO A 163 8.99 5.05 4.75
C PRO A 163 10.19 4.18 5.12
N ASP A 164 10.67 4.25 6.36
CA ASP A 164 11.79 3.43 6.85
C ASP A 164 11.45 1.94 6.80
N LEU A 165 10.23 1.59 7.21
CA LEU A 165 9.76 0.21 7.16
C LEU A 165 9.68 -0.33 5.72
N LEU A 166 9.29 0.50 4.74
CA LEU A 166 9.32 0.12 3.33
C LEU A 166 10.75 -0.15 2.86
N THR A 167 11.71 0.73 3.20
CA THR A 167 13.13 0.54 2.87
C THR A 167 13.67 -0.76 3.45
N LYS A 168 13.38 -1.05 4.72
CA LYS A 168 13.76 -2.31 5.37
C LYS A 168 13.11 -3.53 4.73
N ALA A 169 11.85 -3.43 4.32
CA ALA A 169 11.14 -4.49 3.62
C ALA A 169 11.81 -4.83 2.29
N VAL A 170 12.12 -3.82 1.49
CA VAL A 170 12.81 -4.01 0.21
C VAL A 170 14.21 -4.60 0.43
N ALA A 171 14.95 -4.11 1.42
CA ALA A 171 16.27 -4.65 1.74
C ALA A 171 16.21 -6.15 2.11
N ALA A 172 15.21 -6.57 2.89
CA ALA A 172 15.02 -7.98 3.25
C ALA A 172 14.65 -8.87 2.07
N ILE A 173 13.91 -8.36 1.08
CA ILE A 173 13.51 -9.11 -0.13
C ILE A 173 14.68 -9.30 -1.10
N ARG A 174 15.65 -8.39 -1.10
CA ARG A 174 16.82 -8.42 -2.00
C ARG A 174 17.96 -9.32 -1.54
N GLN A 175 17.92 -9.81 -0.30
CA GLN A 175 18.90 -10.74 0.26
C GLN A 175 18.68 -12.15 -0.27
#